data_AF-A0A1I4EBW9-F1
#
_entry.id   AF-A0A1I4EBW9-F1
#
_cell.length_a   1.000
_cell.length_b   1.000
_cell.length_c   1.000
_cell.angle_alpha   90.00
_cell.angle_beta   90.00
_cell.angle_gamma   90.00
#
_symmetry.space_group_name_H-M   'P 1'
#
loop_
_entity.id
_entity.type
_entity.pdbx_description
1 polymer ?
#
loop_
_entity_poly.entity_id
_entity_poly.type
_entity_poly.pdbx_seq_one_letter_code
_entity_poly.pdbx_strand_id
1 'polypeptide(L)'
;MIIRHIFLLGALAGVSACGGGLSTGGSGPGVTRSGVVTAAADGSIPTASDAEQLSVRSVNLGGYGATYAVQSRGNDVSARAALVNPQIFNVVTTSGRATFDTNYSLSEIRNTATSREITDAEGSLPITIDFATGRVQGQGDGLRVAGQMMAGSAGFTGTTTWRGIEGDLRGRADEGNLVGAFAGNAPTSVYAGAIEGFVPSTIP
;
A
#
# COMPACT_ATOMS: atom_id res chain seq x y z
N MET A 1 66.62 27.25 -48.86
CA MET A 1 65.65 26.79 -49.86
C MET A 1 64.30 27.38 -49.49
N ILE A 2 63.77 28.26 -50.34
CA ILE A 2 62.62 29.15 -50.13
C ILE A 2 61.42 28.54 -50.84
N ILE A 3 60.33 28.17 -50.15
CA ILE A 3 59.01 27.90 -50.75
C ILE A 3 57.92 28.26 -49.71
N ARG A 4 57.42 29.50 -49.78
CA ARG A 4 56.08 29.95 -50.24
C ARG A 4 54.90 29.67 -49.29
N HIS A 5 54.42 30.78 -48.72
CA HIS A 5 53.07 30.93 -48.15
C HIS A 5 52.00 30.74 -49.23
N ILE A 6 50.92 30.02 -48.90
CA ILE A 6 49.59 30.25 -49.48
C ILE A 6 48.61 30.39 -48.32
N PHE A 7 48.15 31.63 -48.14
CA PHE A 7 46.90 31.96 -47.47
C PHE A 7 45.74 31.47 -48.35
N LEU A 8 44.77 30.78 -47.77
CA LEU A 8 43.41 30.79 -48.33
C LEU A 8 42.41 31.10 -47.23
N LEU A 9 41.67 32.16 -47.51
CA LEU A 9 40.67 32.84 -46.71
C LEU A 9 39.29 32.32 -47.10
N GLY A 10 38.40 32.17 -46.11
CA GLY A 10 36.95 32.14 -46.30
C GLY A 10 36.31 30.75 -46.34
N ALA A 11 35.08 30.56 -45.90
CA ALA A 11 34.13 31.44 -45.25
C ALA A 11 32.95 30.58 -44.77
N LEU A 12 32.13 31.20 -43.93
CA LEU A 12 30.72 30.91 -43.65
C LEU A 12 30.36 29.81 -42.65
N ALA A 13 29.79 30.32 -41.56
CA ALA A 13 29.00 29.66 -40.56
C ALA A 13 27.88 28.79 -41.16
N GLY A 14 27.84 27.53 -40.73
CA GLY A 14 26.64 26.71 -40.71
C GLY A 14 26.28 26.43 -39.26
N VAL A 15 25.76 27.43 -38.54
CA VAL A 15 25.05 27.16 -37.28
C VAL A 15 23.73 26.53 -37.68
N SER A 16 23.72 25.20 -37.80
CA SER A 16 22.47 24.46 -37.90
C SER A 16 21.81 24.58 -36.53
N ALA A 17 20.83 25.48 -36.46
CA ALA A 17 19.89 25.53 -35.37
C ALA A 17 19.19 24.17 -35.30
N CYS A 18 19.62 23.32 -34.37
CA CYS A 18 18.77 22.27 -33.86
C CYS A 18 17.66 22.99 -33.08
N GLY A 19 16.64 23.44 -33.80
CA GLY A 19 15.33 23.76 -33.25
C GLY A 19 14.64 22.46 -32.82
N GLY A 20 15.31 21.67 -31.99
CA GLY A 20 14.65 20.67 -31.16
C GLY A 20 13.90 21.46 -30.11
N GLY A 21 12.62 21.75 -30.39
CA GLY A 21 11.70 22.26 -29.38
C GLY A 21 11.86 21.39 -28.15
N LEU A 22 12.48 21.95 -27.11
CA LEU A 22 12.50 21.37 -25.79
C LEU A 22 11.03 21.36 -25.39
N SER A 23 10.38 20.24 -25.66
CA SER A 23 9.17 19.86 -24.98
C SER A 23 9.56 19.78 -23.51
N THR A 24 9.39 20.88 -22.79
CA THR A 24 9.06 20.85 -21.38
C THR A 24 7.68 20.19 -21.32
N GLY A 25 7.64 18.89 -21.62
CA GLY A 25 6.52 18.03 -21.32
C GLY A 25 6.45 18.04 -19.81
N GLY A 26 5.76 19.05 -19.28
CA GLY A 26 5.39 19.12 -17.89
C GLY A 26 4.65 17.83 -17.63
N SER A 27 5.34 16.89 -17.01
CA SER A 27 4.72 15.69 -16.52
C SER A 27 3.66 16.19 -15.56
N GLY A 28 2.39 16.01 -15.94
CA GLY A 28 1.28 16.46 -15.11
C GLY A 28 1.43 15.93 -13.68
N PRO A 29 0.72 16.52 -12.70
CA PRO A 29 0.76 16.03 -11.33
C PRO A 29 0.47 14.52 -11.34
N GLY A 30 1.39 13.74 -10.80
CA GLY A 30 1.24 12.29 -10.71
C GLY A 30 -0.03 11.93 -9.95
N VAL A 31 -0.70 10.86 -10.36
CA VAL A 31 -1.91 10.36 -9.72
C VAL A 31 -1.54 9.40 -8.61
N THR A 32 -2.09 9.67 -7.43
CA THR A 32 -1.94 8.82 -6.24
C THR A 32 -3.25 8.06 -6.02
N ARG A 33 -3.20 6.72 -5.98
CA ARG A 33 -4.39 5.86 -5.77
C ARG A 33 -4.17 4.84 -4.66
N SER A 34 -5.16 4.61 -3.81
CA SER A 34 -5.18 3.43 -2.93
C SER A 34 -6.53 2.73 -2.91
N GLY A 35 -6.53 1.48 -2.46
CA GLY A 35 -7.78 0.79 -2.14
C GLY A 35 -7.59 -0.67 -1.71
N VAL A 36 -8.57 -1.18 -0.96
CA VAL A 36 -8.67 -2.60 -0.64
C VAL A 36 -9.51 -3.30 -1.70
N VAL A 37 -8.89 -4.23 -2.43
CA VAL A 37 -9.47 -4.95 -3.56
C VAL A 37 -9.76 -6.41 -3.21
N THR A 38 -10.48 -7.10 -4.10
CA THR A 38 -10.63 -8.55 -4.03
C THR A 38 -9.40 -9.20 -4.66
N ALA A 39 -8.75 -10.12 -3.96
CA ALA A 39 -7.66 -10.91 -4.51
C ALA A 39 -8.17 -11.83 -5.63
N ALA A 40 -7.31 -12.15 -6.60
CA ALA A 40 -7.60 -13.22 -7.55
C ALA A 40 -7.65 -14.59 -6.85
N ALA A 41 -8.16 -15.61 -7.54
CA ALA A 41 -8.32 -16.96 -6.97
C ALA A 41 -6.98 -17.61 -6.55
N ASP A 42 -5.88 -17.17 -7.15
CA ASP A 42 -4.51 -17.57 -6.79
C ASP A 42 -3.90 -16.72 -5.65
N GLY A 43 -4.67 -15.80 -5.07
CA GLY A 43 -4.23 -14.87 -4.02
C GLY A 43 -3.43 -13.67 -4.53
N SER A 44 -3.28 -13.50 -5.85
CA SER A 44 -2.58 -12.35 -6.42
C SER A 44 -3.43 -11.07 -6.35
N ILE A 45 -2.75 -9.93 -6.28
CA ILE A 45 -3.40 -8.62 -6.38
C ILE A 45 -3.46 -8.23 -7.84
N PRO A 46 -4.63 -7.86 -8.39
CA PRO A 46 -4.70 -7.32 -9.74
C PRO A 46 -3.83 -6.05 -9.83
N THR A 47 -2.75 -6.14 -10.59
CA THR A 47 -1.85 -5.02 -10.90
C THR A 47 -2.22 -4.42 -12.26
N ALA A 48 -1.85 -3.16 -12.50
CA ALA A 48 -1.94 -2.61 -13.86
C ALA A 48 -0.80 -3.20 -14.70
N SER A 49 -1.07 -3.62 -15.95
CA SER A 49 -0.16 -4.38 -16.82
C SER A 49 1.23 -3.75 -17.05
N ASP A 50 1.34 -2.43 -16.86
CA ASP A 50 2.55 -1.62 -17.09
C ASP A 50 2.97 -0.84 -15.83
N ALA A 51 2.56 -1.28 -14.64
CA ALA A 51 3.05 -0.72 -13.39
C ALA A 51 4.30 -1.48 -12.94
N GLU A 52 5.34 -0.75 -12.54
CA GLU A 52 6.48 -1.32 -11.83
C GLU A 52 6.03 -1.66 -10.41
N GLN A 53 6.06 -2.95 -10.08
CA GLN A 53 5.70 -3.43 -8.76
C GLN A 53 6.92 -3.31 -7.85
N LEU A 54 6.83 -2.39 -6.90
CA LEU A 54 7.98 -1.98 -6.08
C LEU A 54 8.11 -2.82 -4.81
N SER A 55 6.98 -3.26 -4.25
CA SER A 55 6.95 -4.22 -3.16
C SER A 55 5.67 -5.06 -3.23
N VAL A 56 5.79 -6.34 -2.91
CA VAL A 56 4.70 -7.30 -2.77
C VAL A 56 4.96 -8.12 -1.54
N ARG A 57 3.96 -8.18 -0.66
CA ARG A 57 4.04 -9.08 0.47
C ARG A 57 2.71 -9.76 0.69
N SER A 58 2.78 -10.99 1.19
CA SER A 58 1.62 -11.77 1.58
C SER A 58 1.85 -12.30 2.97
N VAL A 59 0.79 -12.25 3.77
CA VAL A 59 0.70 -12.79 5.12
C VAL A 59 -0.32 -13.92 5.06
N ASN A 60 0.03 -15.11 5.57
CA ASN A 60 -0.84 -16.29 5.51
C ASN A 60 -0.92 -16.95 6.90
N LEU A 61 -2.11 -16.95 7.47
CA LEU A 61 -2.49 -17.67 8.67
C LEU A 61 -3.43 -18.81 8.28
N GLY A 62 -2.97 -20.06 8.34
CA GLY A 62 -3.84 -21.23 8.27
C GLY A 62 -4.68 -21.38 6.98
N GLY A 63 -4.22 -20.86 5.83
CA GLY A 63 -4.94 -20.91 4.56
C GLY A 63 -5.70 -19.63 4.20
N TYR A 64 -5.67 -18.63 5.08
CA TYR A 64 -6.25 -17.29 4.94
C TYR A 64 -5.13 -16.27 4.96
N GLY A 65 -5.34 -15.14 4.32
CA GLY A 65 -4.28 -14.15 4.31
C GLY A 65 -4.71 -12.77 3.93
N ALA A 66 -3.73 -11.88 3.98
CA ALA A 66 -3.79 -10.59 3.34
C ALA A 66 -2.55 -10.44 2.47
N THR A 67 -2.75 -9.92 1.28
CA THR A 67 -1.67 -9.56 0.37
C THR A 67 -1.73 -8.07 0.14
N TYR A 68 -0.57 -7.42 0.01
CA TYR A 68 -0.51 -6.02 -0.33
C TYR A 68 0.64 -5.73 -1.28
N ALA A 69 0.50 -4.64 -2.04
CA ALA A 69 1.52 -4.16 -2.96
C ALA A 69 1.48 -2.64 -3.04
N VAL A 70 2.67 -2.06 -3.19
CA VAL A 70 2.85 -0.68 -3.64
C VAL A 70 3.54 -0.68 -5.00
N GLN A 71 3.08 0.19 -5.89
CA GLN A 71 3.44 0.20 -7.30
C GLN A 71 3.70 1.63 -7.77
N SER A 72 4.50 1.77 -8.82
CA SER A 72 4.65 3.04 -9.52
C SER A 72 4.58 2.89 -11.03
N ARG A 73 4.10 3.93 -11.71
CA ARG A 73 4.13 4.06 -13.17
C ARG A 73 4.47 5.50 -13.52
N GLY A 74 5.70 5.76 -13.93
CA GLY A 74 6.16 7.14 -14.17
C GLY A 74 6.07 7.97 -12.90
N ASN A 75 5.22 9.01 -12.90
CA ASN A 75 4.94 9.84 -11.72
C ASN A 75 3.79 9.32 -10.86
N ASP A 76 3.04 8.33 -11.34
CA ASP A 76 1.91 7.77 -10.62
C ASP A 76 2.41 6.77 -9.56
N VAL A 77 1.74 6.77 -8.41
CA VAL A 77 1.97 5.80 -7.34
C VAL A 77 0.65 5.19 -6.91
N SER A 78 0.67 3.90 -6.58
CA SER A 78 -0.53 3.25 -6.07
C SER A 78 -0.25 2.23 -4.99
N ALA A 79 -1.21 2.08 -4.09
CA ALA A 79 -1.23 1.10 -3.01
C ALA A 79 -2.47 0.21 -3.14
N ARG A 80 -2.29 -1.10 -3.06
CA ARG A 80 -3.40 -2.06 -3.09
C ARG A 80 -3.19 -3.09 -2.01
N ALA A 81 -4.27 -3.45 -1.33
CA ALA A 81 -4.28 -4.58 -0.40
C ALA A 81 -5.51 -5.45 -0.68
N ALA A 82 -5.45 -6.72 -0.36
CA ALA A 82 -6.54 -7.65 -0.58
C ALA A 82 -6.55 -8.77 0.47
N LEU A 83 -7.74 -9.24 0.81
CA LEU A 83 -7.90 -10.46 1.60
C LEU A 83 -7.84 -11.68 0.66
N VAL A 84 -7.05 -12.68 1.05
CA VAL A 84 -6.88 -13.96 0.37
C VAL A 84 -7.72 -15.01 1.07
N ASN A 85 -8.50 -15.78 0.30
CA ASN A 85 -9.41 -16.81 0.80
C ASN A 85 -10.34 -16.36 1.94
N PRO A 86 -11.06 -15.23 1.82
CA PRO A 86 -11.83 -14.69 2.92
C PRO A 86 -13.07 -15.53 3.27
N GLN A 87 -13.33 -16.69 2.67
CA GLN A 87 -14.58 -17.42 2.83
C GLN A 87 -14.61 -18.39 4.03
N ILE A 88 -13.46 -18.84 4.53
CA ILE A 88 -13.42 -20.07 5.36
C ILE A 88 -13.57 -19.79 6.90
N PHE A 89 -13.81 -18.56 7.38
CA PHE A 89 -14.05 -18.34 8.82
C PHE A 89 -15.51 -18.60 9.21
N ASN A 90 -15.69 -19.48 10.21
CA ASN A 90 -16.97 -19.85 10.81
C ASN A 90 -17.66 -18.66 11.50
N VAL A 91 -18.93 -18.84 11.86
CA VAL A 91 -19.78 -17.86 12.56
C VAL A 91 -19.08 -17.32 13.81
N VAL A 92 -19.12 -16.00 13.98
CA VAL A 92 -18.50 -15.30 15.12
C VAL A 92 -19.44 -15.25 16.30
N THR A 93 -18.89 -15.39 17.50
CA THR A 93 -19.54 -15.03 18.77
C THR A 93 -20.21 -13.66 18.67
N THR A 94 -21.52 -13.62 18.89
CA THR A 94 -22.33 -12.38 18.75
C THR A 94 -22.28 -11.48 19.98
N SER A 95 -21.48 -11.79 20.98
CA SER A 95 -21.42 -11.06 22.24
C SER A 95 -20.03 -11.11 22.89
N GLY A 96 -19.79 -10.18 23.81
CA GLY A 96 -18.52 -10.07 24.54
C GLY A 96 -17.51 -9.13 23.87
N ARG A 97 -16.30 -9.14 24.43
CA ARG A 97 -15.15 -8.34 23.95
C ARG A 97 -13.93 -9.25 23.91
N ALA A 98 -13.20 -9.19 22.79
CA ALA A 98 -11.92 -9.88 22.63
C ALA A 98 -10.83 -8.85 22.30
N THR A 99 -9.61 -9.10 22.78
CA THR A 99 -8.41 -8.36 22.35
C THR A 99 -7.48 -9.36 21.68
N PHE A 100 -7.09 -9.03 20.45
CA PHE A 100 -6.18 -9.79 19.63
C PHE A 100 -4.79 -9.16 19.74
N ASP A 101 -3.79 -9.98 20.01
CA ASP A 101 -2.39 -9.59 19.86
C ASP A 101 -2.07 -9.66 18.37
N THR A 102 -2.01 -8.50 17.72
CA THR A 102 -1.79 -8.42 16.27
C THR A 102 -0.43 -7.81 15.94
N ASN A 103 0.15 -8.29 14.86
CA ASN A 103 1.27 -7.67 14.19
C ASN A 103 0.79 -7.13 12.84
N TYR A 104 1.48 -6.11 12.34
CA TYR A 104 1.25 -5.59 11.00
C TYR A 104 2.54 -5.55 10.20
N SER A 105 2.39 -5.59 8.89
CA SER A 105 3.44 -5.20 7.96
C SER A 105 2.86 -4.32 6.87
N LEU A 106 3.61 -3.29 6.47
CA LEU A 106 3.22 -2.37 5.41
C LEU A 106 4.42 -1.90 4.60
N SER A 107 4.13 -1.44 3.38
CA SER A 107 5.05 -0.67 2.55
C SER A 107 4.44 0.71 2.27
N GLU A 108 5.26 1.75 2.38
CA GLU A 108 4.93 3.14 2.08
C GLU A 108 5.78 3.60 0.88
N ILE A 109 5.16 4.28 -0.09
CA ILE A 109 5.88 5.09 -1.06
C ILE A 109 5.65 6.55 -0.71
N ARG A 110 6.75 7.29 -0.55
CA ARG A 110 6.73 8.74 -0.42
C ARG A 110 7.37 9.38 -1.64
N ASN A 111 6.58 10.15 -2.39
CA ASN A 111 7.09 11.00 -3.45
C ASN A 111 7.54 12.33 -2.84
N THR A 112 8.79 12.70 -3.06
CA THR A 112 9.28 14.05 -2.85
C THR A 112 9.34 14.79 -4.20
N ALA A 113 9.69 16.07 -4.18
CA ALA A 113 9.85 16.84 -5.42
C ALA A 113 10.95 16.27 -6.35
N THR A 114 11.92 15.51 -5.81
CA THR A 114 13.13 15.10 -6.52
C THR A 114 13.45 13.61 -6.41
N SER A 115 12.75 12.88 -5.55
CA SER A 115 13.01 11.46 -5.30
C SER A 115 11.74 10.70 -4.93
N ARG A 116 11.83 9.39 -5.06
CA ARG A 116 10.85 8.45 -4.51
C ARG A 116 11.54 7.60 -3.46
N GLU A 117 10.94 7.53 -2.29
CA GLU A 117 11.39 6.68 -1.20
C GLU A 117 10.38 5.57 -0.98
N ILE A 118 10.89 4.35 -0.81
CA ILE A 118 10.09 3.19 -0.41
C ILE A 118 10.54 2.82 0.99
N THR A 119 9.59 2.72 1.92
CA THR A 119 9.86 2.34 3.29
C THR A 119 8.96 1.17 3.66
N ASP A 120 9.57 0.09 4.15
CA ASP A 120 8.84 -1.01 4.77
C ASP A 120 8.80 -0.80 6.29
N ALA A 121 7.68 -1.17 6.91
CA ALA A 121 7.52 -1.13 8.36
C ALA A 121 6.80 -2.39 8.85
N GLU A 122 7.16 -2.79 10.06
CA GLU A 122 6.53 -3.86 10.82
C GLU A 122 6.35 -3.36 12.26
N GLY A 123 5.34 -3.88 12.96
CA GLY A 123 5.11 -3.54 14.36
C GLY A 123 3.96 -4.32 14.97
N SER A 124 3.73 -4.09 16.25
CA SER A 124 2.64 -4.67 17.02
C SER A 124 1.50 -3.67 17.21
N LEU A 125 0.28 -4.18 17.14
CA LEU A 125 -0.96 -3.40 17.18
C LEU A 125 -2.04 -4.23 17.90
N PRO A 126 -2.24 -4.11 19.21
CA PRO A 126 -3.36 -4.79 19.85
C PRO A 126 -4.69 -4.27 19.28
N ILE A 127 -5.57 -5.17 18.85
CA ILE A 127 -6.90 -4.82 18.32
C ILE A 127 -7.96 -5.39 19.25
N THR A 128 -8.84 -4.53 19.74
CA THR A 128 -10.02 -4.91 20.50
C THR A 128 -11.26 -4.89 19.60
N ILE A 129 -12.02 -5.98 19.64
CA ILE A 129 -13.35 -6.08 19.05
C ILE A 129 -14.38 -6.20 20.16
N ASP A 130 -15.34 -5.28 20.15
CA ASP A 130 -16.54 -5.33 20.97
C ASP A 130 -17.67 -5.92 20.12
N PHE A 131 -18.00 -7.20 20.32
CA PHE A 131 -18.99 -7.89 19.50
C PHE A 131 -20.41 -7.42 19.81
N ALA A 132 -20.66 -6.86 21.01
CA ALA A 132 -21.96 -6.31 21.37
C ALA A 132 -22.27 -5.01 20.61
N THR A 133 -21.29 -4.11 20.48
CA THR A 133 -21.46 -2.88 19.69
C THR A 133 -20.99 -3.02 18.25
N GLY A 134 -20.36 -4.14 17.90
CA GLY A 134 -19.64 -4.38 16.65
C GLY A 134 -18.42 -3.48 16.45
N ARG A 135 -17.90 -2.81 17.48
CA ARG A 135 -16.82 -1.81 17.32
C ARG A 135 -15.46 -2.50 17.22
N VAL A 136 -14.64 -2.10 16.26
CA VAL A 136 -13.25 -2.54 16.08
C VAL A 136 -12.31 -1.37 16.32
N GLN A 137 -11.30 -1.53 17.16
CA GLN A 137 -10.33 -0.46 17.44
C GLN A 137 -8.96 -1.01 17.84
N GLY A 138 -7.89 -0.33 17.44
CA GLY A 138 -6.53 -0.67 17.86
C GLY A 138 -5.57 0.47 17.63
N GLN A 139 -4.48 0.52 18.41
CA GLN A 139 -3.40 1.48 18.21
C GLN A 139 -2.07 0.92 18.73
N GLY A 140 -1.00 1.08 17.94
CA GLY A 140 0.33 0.56 18.24
C GLY A 140 1.33 0.95 17.16
N ASP A 141 2.59 1.15 17.56
CA ASP A 141 3.74 1.46 16.69
C ASP A 141 3.47 2.45 15.54
N GLY A 142 2.65 3.47 15.78
CA GLY A 142 2.32 4.52 14.80
C GLY A 142 1.17 4.20 13.83
N LEU A 143 0.61 2.99 13.90
CA LEU A 143 -0.62 2.60 13.19
C LEU A 143 -1.82 2.67 14.13
N ARG A 144 -2.92 3.25 13.64
CA ARG A 144 -4.22 3.26 14.32
C ARG A 144 -5.27 2.62 13.43
N VAL A 145 -6.18 1.87 14.05
CA VAL A 145 -7.33 1.20 13.42
C VAL A 145 -8.61 1.63 14.12
N ALA A 146 -9.64 1.94 13.35
CA ALA A 146 -11.00 2.13 13.83
C ALA A 146 -11.98 1.55 12.80
N GLY A 147 -12.98 0.80 13.24
CA GLY A 147 -13.90 0.14 12.32
C GLY A 147 -15.13 -0.47 12.99
N GLN A 148 -15.86 -1.23 12.18
CA GLN A 148 -17.13 -1.84 12.53
C GLN A 148 -17.22 -3.24 11.94
N MET A 149 -17.69 -4.19 12.75
CA MET A 149 -18.09 -5.53 12.33
C MET A 149 -19.32 -5.45 11.42
N MET A 150 -19.30 -6.20 10.33
CA MET A 150 -20.43 -6.34 9.42
C MET A 150 -21.47 -7.28 10.04
N ALA A 151 -22.72 -6.82 10.13
CA ALA A 151 -23.81 -7.55 10.76
C ALA A 151 -23.96 -8.98 10.21
N GLY A 152 -24.05 -9.96 11.11
CA GLY A 152 -24.23 -11.37 10.75
C GLY A 152 -23.01 -12.03 10.09
N SER A 153 -21.83 -11.42 10.16
CA SER A 153 -20.63 -11.97 9.53
C SER A 153 -19.38 -11.81 10.40
N ALA A 154 -18.34 -12.58 10.08
CA ALA A 154 -17.01 -12.43 10.67
C ALA A 154 -16.19 -11.26 10.12
N GLY A 155 -16.72 -10.53 9.14
CA GLY A 155 -15.97 -9.45 8.51
C GLY A 155 -16.11 -8.13 9.23
N PHE A 156 -15.12 -7.26 9.08
CA PHE A 156 -15.16 -5.88 9.51
C PHE A 156 -14.62 -4.95 8.42
N THR A 157 -15.08 -3.71 8.47
CA THR A 157 -14.57 -2.61 7.64
C THR A 157 -14.23 -1.43 8.53
N GLY A 158 -13.36 -0.54 8.06
CA GLY A 158 -12.99 0.63 8.85
C GLY A 158 -11.95 1.48 8.16
N THR A 159 -11.25 2.27 8.98
CA THR A 159 -10.14 3.10 8.57
C THR A 159 -8.86 2.72 9.30
N THR A 160 -7.75 2.98 8.64
CA THR A 160 -6.41 3.01 9.23
C THR A 160 -5.86 4.42 9.21
N THR A 161 -4.97 4.75 10.14
CA THR A 161 -4.18 5.99 10.11
C THR A 161 -2.72 5.62 10.31
N TRP A 162 -1.89 5.85 9.29
CA TRP A 162 -0.43 5.68 9.34
C TRP A 162 0.25 7.02 9.11
N ARG A 163 1.00 7.52 10.11
CA ARG A 163 1.70 8.82 10.03
C ARG A 163 0.79 10.00 9.58
N GLY A 164 -0.48 9.96 9.98
CA GLY A 164 -1.48 10.97 9.61
C GLY A 164 -2.15 10.76 8.25
N ILE A 165 -1.79 9.72 7.49
CA ILE A 165 -2.43 9.35 6.24
C ILE A 165 -3.56 8.36 6.55
N GLU A 166 -4.80 8.75 6.23
CA GLU A 166 -5.96 7.87 6.35
C GLU A 166 -6.00 6.83 5.22
N GLY A 167 -6.52 5.65 5.54
CA GLY A 167 -6.68 4.56 4.58
C GLY A 167 -7.89 3.71 4.89
N ASP A 168 -8.32 2.92 3.91
CA ASP A 168 -9.40 1.96 4.06
C ASP A 168 -8.88 0.67 4.68
N LEU A 169 -9.69 0.06 5.53
CA LEU A 169 -9.44 -1.23 6.16
C LEU A 169 -10.57 -2.20 5.84
N ARG A 170 -10.22 -3.43 5.48
CA ARG A 170 -11.13 -4.57 5.52
C ARG A 170 -10.46 -5.74 6.19
N GLY A 171 -11.21 -6.51 6.95
CA GLY A 171 -10.67 -7.71 7.57
C GLY A 171 -11.75 -8.70 7.94
N ARG A 172 -11.31 -9.79 8.55
CA ARG A 172 -12.16 -10.77 9.22
C ARG A 172 -11.54 -11.13 10.57
N ALA A 173 -12.38 -11.44 11.55
CA ALA A 173 -11.96 -11.93 12.85
C ALA A 173 -12.89 -13.08 13.27
N ASP A 174 -12.33 -14.14 13.84
CA ASP A 174 -13.06 -15.25 14.45
C ASP A 174 -12.69 -15.39 15.94
N GLU A 175 -13.06 -16.51 16.57
CA GLU A 175 -12.83 -16.75 18.00
C GLU A 175 -11.35 -16.75 18.41
N GLY A 176 -10.42 -16.96 17.47
CA GLY A 176 -9.00 -17.10 17.78
C GLY A 176 -8.05 -16.30 16.87
N ASN A 177 -8.51 -15.82 15.72
CA ASN A 177 -7.68 -15.24 14.66
C ASN A 177 -8.28 -13.94 14.14
N LEU A 178 -7.41 -13.04 13.69
CA LEU A 178 -7.75 -11.80 13.01
C LEU A 178 -6.84 -11.60 11.81
N VAL A 179 -7.42 -11.26 10.67
CA VAL A 179 -6.68 -10.85 9.47
C VAL A 179 -7.28 -9.58 8.88
N GLY A 180 -6.43 -8.63 8.51
CA GLY A 180 -6.81 -7.36 7.91
C GLY A 180 -5.94 -7.01 6.72
N ALA A 181 -6.52 -6.34 5.73
CA ALA A 181 -5.85 -5.74 4.60
C ALA A 181 -6.23 -4.25 4.57
N PHE A 182 -5.25 -3.37 4.41
CA PHE A 182 -5.48 -1.94 4.42
C PHE A 182 -4.63 -1.20 3.38
N ALA A 183 -5.15 -0.09 2.89
CA ALA A 183 -4.41 0.79 2.00
C ALA A 183 -4.90 2.24 2.14
N GLY A 184 -3.98 3.18 2.15
CA GLY A 184 -4.29 4.61 2.26
C GLY A 184 -3.42 5.46 1.36
N ASN A 185 -3.85 6.70 1.17
CA ASN A 185 -3.13 7.65 0.33
C ASN A 185 -3.30 9.10 0.76
N ALA A 186 -2.28 9.89 0.46
CA ALA A 186 -2.22 11.34 0.56
C ALA A 186 -1.67 11.89 -0.77
N PRO A 187 -1.70 13.21 -1.04
CA PRO A 187 -1.25 13.75 -2.32
C PRO A 187 0.14 13.27 -2.76
N THR A 188 1.07 13.10 -1.83
CA THR A 188 2.46 12.72 -2.09
C THR A 188 2.87 11.36 -1.52
N SER A 189 1.93 10.55 -1.04
CA SER A 189 2.28 9.28 -0.38
C SER A 189 1.18 8.23 -0.52
N VAL A 190 1.56 6.97 -0.62
CA VAL A 190 0.66 5.81 -0.55
C VAL A 190 1.22 4.80 0.43
N TYR A 191 0.35 4.04 1.09
CA TYR A 191 0.77 2.87 1.85
C TYR A 191 -0.24 1.74 1.69
N ALA A 192 0.26 0.51 1.73
CA ALA A 192 -0.55 -0.69 1.77
C ALA A 192 0.04 -1.66 2.79
N GLY A 193 -0.80 -2.43 3.47
CA GLY A 193 -0.35 -3.37 4.46
C GLY A 193 -1.35 -4.46 4.80
N ALA A 194 -0.89 -5.35 5.67
CA ALA A 194 -1.64 -6.45 6.24
C ALA A 194 -1.52 -6.43 7.76
N ILE A 195 -2.57 -6.92 8.43
CA ILE A 195 -2.65 -7.15 9.86
C ILE A 195 -2.92 -8.63 10.06
N GLU A 196 -2.22 -9.26 10.99
CA GLU A 196 -2.49 -10.62 11.43
C GLU A 196 -2.42 -10.70 12.95
N GLY A 197 -3.28 -11.50 13.58
CA GLY A 197 -3.22 -11.64 15.02
C GLY A 197 -4.05 -12.79 15.54
N PHE A 198 -3.84 -13.08 16.82
CA PHE A 198 -4.50 -14.17 17.53
C PHE A 198 -4.99 -13.69 18.89
N VAL A 199 -6.02 -14.35 19.42
CA VAL A 199 -6.39 -14.17 20.82
C VAL A 199 -5.33 -14.89 21.67
N PRO A 200 -4.66 -14.22 22.62
CA PRO A 200 -3.71 -14.89 23.49
C PRO A 200 -4.41 -16.02 24.24
N SER A 201 -3.89 -17.24 24.09
CA SER A 201 -4.39 -18.39 24.84
C SER A 201 -4.22 -18.09 26.33
N THR A 202 -5.32 -17.97 27.07
CA THR A 202 -5.27 -18.09 28.52
C THR A 202 -4.84 -19.53 28.81
N ILE A 203 -3.56 -19.74 29.08
CA ILE A 203 -3.08 -21.02 29.62
C ILE A 203 -3.73 -21.13 31.02
N PRO A 204 -4.61 -22.12 31.26
CA PRO A 204 -5.24 -22.32 32.56
C PRO A 204 -4.22 -22.74 33.64
#